data_AF-A0A5K1A2R8-F1
#
_entry.id   AF-A0A5K1A2R8-F1
#
_cell.length_a   1.000
_cell.length_b   1.000
_cell.length_c   1.000
_cell.angle_alpha   90.00
_cell.angle_beta   90.00
_cell.angle_gamma   90.00
#
_symmetry.space_group_name_H-M   'P 1'
#
loop_
_entity.id
_entity.type
_entity.pdbx_description
1 polymer ?
#
loop_
_entity_poly.entity_id
_entity_poly.type
_entity_poly.pdbx_seq_one_letter_code
_entity_poly.pdbx_strand_id
1 'polypeptide(L)' 'GLGCMGMSAFYGPPKPEEDMIRLIRHAIDSGITFLDTSDIYGPFTNEVLVGK' A
#
# COMPACT_ATOMS: atom_id res chain seq x y z
N GLY A 1 -11.41 -4.72 -2.55
CA GLY A 1 -10.26 -3.86 -2.90
C GLY A 1 -9.42 -3.62 -1.66
N LEU A 2 -8.14 -3.30 -1.82
CA LEU A 2 -7.20 -2.98 -0.73
C LEU A 2 -6.96 -1.47 -0.67
N GLY A 3 -7.27 -0.83 0.46
CA GLY A 3 -6.94 0.58 0.69
C GLY A 3 -5.48 0.73 1.12
N CYS A 4 -4.69 1.47 0.35
CA CYS A 4 -3.24 1.63 0.57
C CYS A 4 -2.90 2.87 1.39
N MET A 5 -3.88 3.63 1.89
CA MET A 5 -3.66 4.86 2.67
C MET A 5 -2.73 4.64 3.87
N GLY A 6 -2.96 3.57 4.64
CA GLY A 6 -2.24 3.27 5.87
C GLY A 6 -0.81 2.74 5.68
N MET A 7 -0.39 2.50 4.44
CA MET A 7 0.96 2.00 4.15
C MET A 7 2.00 3.11 4.25
N SER A 8 1.59 4.33 3.93
CA SER A 8 2.48 5.50 3.85
C SER A 8 1.96 6.72 4.61
N ALA A 9 0.69 6.75 5.06
CA ALA A 9 0.11 7.91 5.74
C ALA A 9 -1.00 7.59 6.78
N PHE A 10 -1.37 8.62 7.56
CA PHE A 10 -2.54 8.74 8.43
C PHE A 10 -2.69 7.80 9.65
N TYR A 11 -2.05 6.62 9.70
CA TYR A 11 -2.22 5.66 10.81
C TYR A 11 -0.96 5.39 11.64
N GLY A 12 -0.09 6.39 11.77
CA GLY A 12 1.15 6.31 12.52
C GLY A 12 2.37 6.17 11.60
N PRO A 13 3.55 5.85 12.17
CA PRO A 13 4.76 5.71 11.36
C PRO A 13 4.58 4.57 10.34
N PRO A 14 5.06 4.76 9.10
CA PRO A 14 5.00 3.72 8.08
C PRO A 14 5.73 2.48 8.59
N LYS A 15 5.14 1.31 8.31
CA LYS A 15 5.77 0.03 8.59
C LYS A 15 6.94 -0.19 7.62
N PRO A 16 7.86 -1.13 7.92
CA PRO A 16 8.92 -1.49 6.99
C PRO A 16 8.36 -1.79 5.60
N GLU A 17 9.04 -1.30 4.55
CA GLU A 17 8.59 -1.42 3.16
C GLU A 17 8.28 -2.87 2.77
N GLU A 18 9.14 -3.80 3.20
CA GLU A 18 8.99 -5.24 2.92
C GLU A 18 7.67 -5.82 3.46
N ASP A 19 7.20 -5.35 4.62
CA ASP A 19 5.95 -5.83 5.21
C ASP A 19 4.75 -5.34 4.39
N MET A 20 4.82 -4.13 3.84
CA MET A 20 3.78 -3.57 2.99
C MET A 20 3.74 -4.28 1.62
N ILE A 21 4.90 -4.57 1.02
CA ILE A 21 4.99 -5.36 -0.21
C ILE A 21 4.42 -6.76 0.01
N ARG A 22 4.74 -7.42 1.13
CA ARG A 22 4.17 -8.73 1.49
C ARG A 22 2.66 -8.67 1.63
N LEU A 23 2.13 -7.61 2.25
CA LEU A 23 0.68 -7.41 2.38
C LEU A 23 0.00 -7.22 1.02
N ILE A 24 0.58 -6.41 0.12
CA ILE A 24 0.06 -6.19 -1.23
C ILE A 24 0.04 -7.51 -2.02
N ARG A 25 1.15 -8.28 -1.98
CA ARG A 25 1.22 -9.58 -2.65
C ARG A 25 0.20 -10.57 -2.09
N HIS A 26 0.08 -10.64 -0.76
CA HIS A 26 -0.94 -11.49 -0.12
C HIS A 26 -2.36 -11.11 -0.55
N ALA A 27 -2.67 -9.82 -0.67
CA ALA A 27 -3.97 -9.35 -1.15
C ALA A 27 -4.24 -9.81 -2.59
N ILE A 28 -3.26 -9.66 -3.47
CA ILE A 28 -3.34 -10.12 -4.87
C ILE A 28 -3.53 -11.65 -4.93
N ASP A 29 -2.70 -12.39 -4.19
CA ASP A 29 -2.77 -13.86 -4.11
C ASP A 29 -4.12 -14.35 -3.56
N SER A 30 -4.77 -13.54 -2.72
CA SER A 30 -6.11 -13.79 -2.17
C SER A 30 -7.24 -13.40 -3.13
N GLY A 31 -6.93 -12.97 -4.37
CA GLY A 31 -7.90 -12.62 -5.40
C GLY A 31 -8.35 -11.16 -5.39
N ILE A 32 -7.69 -10.27 -4.63
CA ILE A 32 -7.98 -8.83 -4.69
C ILE A 32 -7.36 -8.25 -5.95
N THR A 33 -8.21 -7.67 -6.82
CA THR A 33 -7.80 -7.08 -8.11
C THR A 33 -7.86 -5.56 -8.14
N PHE A 34 -8.33 -4.93 -7.06
CA PHE A 34 -8.47 -3.48 -6.97
C PHE A 34 -7.66 -2.94 -5.78
N LEU A 35 -6.64 -2.14 -6.07
CA LEU A 35 -5.80 -1.45 -5.09
C LEU A 35 -6.17 0.04 -5.12
N ASP A 36 -6.65 0.57 -4.01
CA ASP A 36 -7.03 1.97 -3.84
C ASP A 36 -5.83 2.76 -3.29
N THR A 37 -5.36 3.74 -4.06
CA THR A 37 -4.23 4.60 -3.72
C THR A 37 -4.50 6.04 -4.17
N SER A 38 -3.70 6.98 -3.69
CA SER A 38 -3.76 8.39 -4.07
C SER A 38 -2.42 9.07 -3.79
N ASP A 39 -2.10 10.12 -4.55
CA ASP A 39 -0.95 11.01 -4.31
C ASP A 39 -0.90 11.54 -2.87
N ILE A 40 -2.06 11.75 -2.24
CA ILE A 40 -2.13 12.29 -0.88
C ILE A 40 -1.71 11.26 0.19
N TYR A 41 -1.70 9.97 -0.14
CA TYR A 41 -1.38 8.87 0.78
C TYR A 41 0.13 8.72 0.97
N GLY A 42 0.83 9.77 1.39
CA GLY A 42 2.28 9.82 1.40
C GLY A 42 2.78 10.40 0.08
N PRO A 43 3.00 11.73 0.01
CA PRO A 43 3.34 12.43 -1.22
C PRO A 43 4.42 11.71 -2.03
N PHE A 44 4.06 11.20 -3.21
CA PHE A 44 4.93 10.48 -4.15
C PHE A 44 5.52 9.14 -3.69
N THR A 45 5.07 8.58 -2.56
CA THR A 45 5.67 7.35 -1.99
C THR A 45 4.74 6.13 -2.07
N ASN A 46 3.43 6.32 -1.95
CA ASN A 46 2.47 5.20 -1.95
C ASN A 46 2.40 4.48 -3.30
N GLU A 47 2.37 5.23 -4.39
CA GLU A 47 2.24 4.64 -5.73
C GLU A 47 3.51 3.88 -6.11
N VAL A 48 4.68 4.37 -5.69
CA VAL A 48 5.96 3.65 -5.85
C VAL A 48 5.93 2.33 -5.09
N LEU A 49 5.36 2.32 -3.89
CA LEU A 49 5.21 1.10 -3.08
C LEU A 49 4.24 0.10 -3.72
N VAL A 50 3.11 0.57 -4.24
CA VAL A 50 2.11 -0.26 -4.94
C VAL A 50 2.67 -0.86 -6.24
N GLY A 51 3.61 -0.19 -6.90
CA GLY A 51 4.25 -0.68 -8.13
C GLY A 51 5.36 -1.72 -7.95
N LYS A 52 5.73 -2.09 -6.72
CA LYS A 52 6.82 -3.06 -6.39
C LYS A 52 6.28 -4.48 -6.13
#